data_AF-A0A1H3EAH0-F1
#
_entry.id   AF-A0A1H3EAH0-F1
#
_cell.length_a   1.000
_cell.length_b   1.000
_cell.length_c   1.000
_cell.angle_alpha   90.00
_cell.angle_beta   90.00
_cell.angle_gamma   90.00
#
_symmetry.space_group_name_H-M   'P 1'
#
loop_
_entity.id
_entity.type
_entity.pdbx_description
1 polymer ?
#
loop_
_entity_poly.entity_id
_entity_poly.type
_entity_poly.pdbx_seq_one_letter_code
_entity_poly.pdbx_strand_id
1 'polypeptide(L)'
;MYKVIKEIWNHLEPKEKIYLKFGLNIILIIGFISIVILPWLLTRESISFIDYKLTGAIGDTINGIAGPFIALAAAILTFLAFYIQYKANLEQRIQFNKTFRKQEEEAKEQREQFATTFEKQIEERKEQERIWKIERFENQFYEMVKLHKENVSEISINLTTSYYIDKEKHINVIKINGREVFKYLLEEIKILYFIAKKTYNIKSKPDSLINIAYGLFFHGLRFDEKITSKKPDEEEYSKFINIIIDINDEHKSTDLIQLKSIIEKHIGFKKAINLNFLLGQGHSSYLAHYYRHLYQTVKFVAEQNENFISYNEKRKYLRILRAQLSNQEQAMLFYNWKSNFGKNWENSTNHFFTDYRMIHNIYNDLIIIDFKLIKIFDLISQPPKYRTEDGREKDVLFEFEDW
;
A
#
# COMPACT_ATOMS: atom_id res chain seq x y z
N MET A 1 7.74 49.72 49.55
CA MET A 1 8.91 49.88 50.45
C MET A 1 8.92 48.83 51.57
N TYR A 2 7.88 48.72 52.41
CA TYR A 2 7.82 47.73 53.52
C TYR A 2 8.00 46.25 53.09
N LYS A 3 7.34 45.81 52.00
CA LYS A 3 7.50 44.42 51.49
C LYS A 3 8.94 44.10 51.09
N VAL A 4 9.61 45.03 50.40
CA VAL A 4 11.01 44.89 49.96
C VAL A 4 11.97 44.81 51.15
N ILE A 5 11.78 45.67 52.17
CA ILE A 5 12.60 45.64 53.38
C ILE A 5 12.43 44.33 54.16
N LYS A 6 11.19 43.81 54.23
CA LYS A 6 10.89 42.53 54.90
C LYS A 6 11.53 41.34 54.17
N GLU A 7 11.56 41.39 52.85
CA GLU A 7 12.15 40.33 52.02
C GLU A 7 13.68 40.30 52.11
N ILE A 8 14.31 41.49 52.09
CA ILE A 8 15.75 41.66 52.35
C ILE A 8 16.10 41.19 53.76
N TRP A 9 15.32 41.58 54.77
CA TRP A 9 15.54 41.16 56.15
C TRP A 9 15.51 39.64 56.31
N ASN A 10 14.64 38.95 55.58
CA ASN A 10 14.53 37.50 55.69
C ASN A 10 15.71 36.75 55.08
N HIS A 11 16.38 37.31 54.07
CA HIS A 11 17.53 36.70 53.37
C HIS A 11 18.89 36.94 54.05
N LEU A 12 18.97 37.84 55.02
CA LEU A 12 20.22 38.12 55.74
C LEU A 12 20.58 37.01 56.75
N GLU A 13 21.88 36.68 56.84
CA GLU A 13 22.39 35.75 57.83
C GLU A 13 22.24 36.29 59.26
N PRO A 14 22.20 35.43 60.30
CA PRO A 14 22.00 35.87 61.69
C PRO A 14 23.01 36.93 62.16
N LYS A 15 24.28 36.83 61.73
CA LYS A 15 25.32 37.81 62.06
C LYS A 15 25.07 39.15 61.38
N GLU A 16 24.67 39.15 60.11
CA GLU A 16 24.40 40.36 59.33
C GLU A 16 23.20 41.14 59.90
N LYS A 17 22.16 40.42 60.33
CA LYS A 17 21.01 41.02 61.05
C LYS A 17 21.43 41.78 62.31
N ILE A 18 22.40 41.24 63.06
CA ILE A 18 22.91 41.87 64.29
C ILE A 18 23.66 43.17 63.94
N TYR A 19 24.56 43.13 62.97
CA TYR A 19 25.30 44.33 62.53
C TYR A 19 24.37 45.40 61.98
N LEU A 20 23.38 45.02 61.17
CA LEU A 20 22.43 45.96 60.57
C LEU A 20 21.57 46.61 61.66
N LYS A 21 21.03 45.83 62.61
CA LYS A 21 20.21 46.33 63.72
C LYS A 21 21.02 47.25 64.64
N PHE A 22 22.28 46.89 64.91
CA PHE A 22 23.18 47.71 65.72
C PHE A 22 23.50 49.05 65.05
N GLY A 23 23.87 49.02 63.76
CA GLY A 23 24.15 50.23 62.98
C GLY A 23 22.94 51.16 62.87
N LEU A 24 21.75 50.61 62.62
CA LEU A 24 20.51 51.38 62.52
C LEU A 24 20.13 52.02 63.87
N ASN A 25 20.30 51.29 64.98
CA ASN A 25 20.05 51.84 66.31
C ASN A 25 21.03 52.97 66.65
N ILE A 26 22.31 52.85 66.29
CA ILE A 26 23.28 53.93 66.49
C ILE A 26 22.89 55.17 65.69
N ILE A 27 22.53 55.02 64.41
CA ILE A 27 22.13 56.14 63.56
C ILE A 27 20.88 56.82 64.12
N LEU A 28 19.89 56.04 64.58
CA LEU A 28 18.67 56.58 65.18
C LEU A 28 18.95 57.32 66.50
N ILE A 29 19.83 56.77 67.35
CA ILE A 29 20.22 57.41 68.62
C ILE A 29 20.99 58.70 68.35
N ILE A 30 22.00 58.67 67.47
CA ILE A 30 22.77 59.86 67.11
C ILE A 30 21.86 60.90 66.45
N GLY A 31 20.99 60.49 65.53
CA GLY A 31 20.01 61.36 64.88
C GLY A 31 19.05 62.00 65.89
N PHE A 32 18.54 61.23 66.85
CA PHE A 32 17.65 61.74 67.90
C PHE A 32 18.37 62.74 68.83
N ILE A 33 19.60 62.44 69.26
CA ILE A 33 20.45 63.36 70.02
C ILE A 33 20.69 64.64 69.22
N SER A 34 20.94 64.51 67.91
CA SER A 34 21.26 65.63 67.03
C SER A 34 20.07 66.53 66.72
N ILE A 35 18.86 65.99 66.69
CA ILE A 35 17.63 66.75 66.40
C ILE A 35 17.02 67.34 67.67
N VAL A 36 17.12 66.67 68.81
CA VAL A 36 16.42 67.10 70.05
C VAL A 36 17.36 67.82 71.01
N ILE A 37 18.56 67.28 71.24
CA ILE A 37 19.46 67.79 72.28
C ILE A 37 20.32 68.93 71.73
N LEU A 38 20.83 68.79 70.51
CA LEU A 38 21.72 69.77 69.88
C LEU A 38 21.06 71.16 69.70
N PRO A 39 19.82 71.28 69.19
CA PRO A 39 19.14 72.58 69.12
C PRO A 39 18.84 73.18 70.49
N TRP A 40 18.48 72.34 71.48
CA TRP A 40 18.24 72.79 72.86
C TRP A 40 19.52 73.24 73.57
N LEU A 41 20.66 72.61 73.26
CA LEU A 41 21.97 72.94 73.83
C LEU A 41 22.59 74.19 73.18
N LEU A 42 22.47 74.32 71.85
CA LEU A 42 23.11 75.39 71.06
C LEU A 42 22.32 76.70 71.00
N THR A 43 21.06 76.72 71.45
CA THR A 43 20.24 77.95 71.52
C THR A 43 20.37 78.72 72.85
N ARG A 44 21.20 78.24 73.79
CA ARG A 44 21.48 78.91 75.07
C ARG A 44 22.67 79.87 74.94
N GLU A 45 22.62 81.02 75.62
CA GLU A 45 23.74 81.99 75.59
C GLU A 45 25.02 81.48 76.30
N SER A 46 24.89 80.61 77.32
CA SER A 46 26.03 79.95 77.99
C SER A 46 25.58 78.70 78.74
N ILE A 47 26.52 77.77 78.94
CA ILE A 47 26.40 76.65 79.91
C ILE A 47 27.56 76.82 80.89
N SER A 48 27.39 76.45 82.17
CA SER A 48 28.25 76.71 83.34
C SER A 48 29.79 76.84 83.18
N PHE A 49 30.41 76.31 82.13
CA PHE A 49 31.85 76.38 81.86
C PHE A 49 32.22 76.87 80.44
N ILE A 50 31.25 77.22 79.59
CA ILE A 50 31.44 77.61 78.17
C ILE A 50 30.54 78.79 77.82
N ASP A 51 31.12 79.91 77.37
CA ASP A 51 30.43 81.11 76.87
C ASP A 51 30.32 81.04 75.34
N TYR A 52 29.10 81.02 74.81
CA TYR A 52 28.85 80.82 73.38
C TYR A 52 28.90 82.12 72.56
N LYS A 53 29.07 83.29 73.19
CA LYS A 53 29.09 84.61 72.51
C LYS A 53 30.29 84.80 71.57
N LEU A 54 31.40 84.08 71.79
CA LEU A 54 32.62 84.12 70.95
C LEU A 54 32.86 82.84 70.14
N THR A 55 32.04 81.79 70.31
CA THR A 55 32.28 80.48 69.69
C THR A 55 31.77 80.36 68.26
N GLY A 56 30.99 81.32 67.76
CA GLY A 56 30.55 81.36 66.36
C GLY A 56 31.73 81.38 65.39
N ALA A 57 32.71 82.26 65.62
CA ALA A 57 33.94 82.32 64.82
C ALA A 57 34.77 81.03 64.89
N ILE A 58 34.76 80.32 66.02
CA ILE A 58 35.45 79.03 66.20
C ILE A 58 34.71 77.94 65.41
N GLY A 59 33.38 77.90 65.48
CA GLY A 59 32.54 76.98 64.71
C GLY A 59 32.68 77.21 63.19
N ASP A 60 32.71 78.47 62.76
CA ASP A 60 32.92 78.86 61.37
C ASP A 60 34.33 78.50 60.88
N THR A 61 35.34 78.62 61.75
CA THR A 61 36.72 78.19 61.45
C THR A 61 36.84 76.66 61.37
N ILE A 62 36.19 75.92 62.29
CA ILE A 62 36.16 74.46 62.27
C ILE A 62 35.40 73.96 61.04
N ASN A 63 34.25 74.54 60.69
CA ASN A 63 33.52 74.16 59.47
C ASN A 63 34.25 74.62 58.20
N GLY A 64 34.91 75.78 58.21
CA GLY A 64 35.71 76.28 57.09
C GLY A 64 36.95 75.43 56.81
N ILE A 65 37.59 74.89 57.86
CA ILE A 65 38.75 74.00 57.73
C ILE A 65 38.30 72.55 57.48
N ALA A 66 37.35 72.02 58.26
CA ALA A 66 36.91 70.62 58.19
C ALA A 66 35.98 70.34 57.00
N GLY A 67 35.19 71.31 56.56
CA GLY A 67 34.25 71.19 55.44
C GLY A 67 34.91 70.65 54.17
N PRO A 68 36.03 71.23 53.69
CA PRO A 68 36.80 70.69 52.56
C PRO A 68 37.30 69.26 52.77
N PHE A 69 37.76 68.88 53.96
CA PHE A 69 38.22 67.52 54.25
C PHE A 69 37.06 66.51 54.32
N ILE A 70 35.93 66.89 54.90
CA ILE A 70 34.71 66.07 54.93
C ILE A 70 34.16 65.92 53.50
N ALA A 71 34.13 66.99 52.71
CA ALA A 71 33.72 66.96 51.32
C ALA A 71 34.66 66.08 50.47
N LEU A 72 35.98 66.15 50.71
CA LEU A 72 36.96 65.29 50.05
C LEU A 72 36.78 63.83 50.45
N ALA A 73 36.58 63.54 51.73
CA ALA A 73 36.31 62.19 52.22
C ALA A 73 35.00 61.62 51.63
N ALA A 74 33.94 62.43 51.57
CA ALA A 74 32.68 62.08 50.94
C ALA A 74 32.86 61.82 49.44
N ALA A 75 33.60 62.69 48.72
CA ALA A 75 33.89 62.51 47.29
C ALA A 75 34.69 61.22 47.02
N ILE A 76 35.68 60.90 47.85
CA ILE A 76 36.44 59.64 47.76
C ILE A 76 35.54 58.44 48.03
N LEU A 77 34.72 58.47 49.08
CA LEU A 77 33.79 57.38 49.40
C LEU A 77 32.74 57.19 48.30
N THR A 78 32.19 58.27 47.75
CA THR A 78 31.28 58.24 46.61
C THR A 78 31.95 57.69 45.35
N PHE A 79 33.19 58.09 45.07
CA PHE A 79 33.98 57.51 43.97
C PHE A 79 34.21 56.01 44.16
N LEU A 80 34.61 55.58 45.36
CA LEU A 80 34.80 54.16 45.69
C LEU A 80 33.50 53.37 45.54
N ALA A 81 32.37 53.91 45.99
CA ALA A 81 31.05 53.29 45.82
C ALA A 81 30.70 53.13 44.34
N PHE A 82 30.87 54.18 43.53
CA PHE A 82 30.66 54.11 42.08
C PHE A 82 31.64 53.14 41.38
N TYR A 83 32.90 53.07 41.82
CA TYR A 83 33.88 52.14 41.29
C TYR A 83 33.51 50.67 41.57
N ILE A 84 33.07 50.36 42.80
CA ILE A 84 32.57 49.02 43.16
C ILE A 84 31.33 48.67 42.33
N GLN A 85 30.40 49.61 42.16
CA GLN A 85 29.20 49.41 41.34
C GLN A 85 29.57 49.19 39.87
N TYR A 86 30.52 49.95 39.32
CA TYR A 86 31.04 49.76 37.96
C TYR A 86 31.63 48.35 37.78
N LYS A 87 32.45 47.89 38.73
CA LYS A 87 33.02 46.54 38.72
C LYS A 87 31.94 45.46 38.78
N ALA A 88 30.93 45.61 39.65
CA ALA A 88 29.79 44.69 39.74
C ALA A 88 28.99 44.63 38.42
N ASN A 89 28.75 45.79 37.79
CA ASN A 89 28.07 45.87 36.50
C ASN A 89 28.87 45.19 35.37
N LEU A 90 30.21 45.28 35.40
CA LEU A 90 31.07 44.61 34.43
C LEU A 90 30.92 43.08 34.54
N GLU A 91 30.99 42.55 35.75
CA GLU A 91 30.81 41.11 36.02
C GLU A 91 29.41 40.64 35.61
N GLN A 92 28.37 41.40 35.94
CA GLN A 92 26.99 41.10 35.55
C GLN A 92 26.83 41.05 34.04
N ARG A 93 27.48 41.95 33.28
CA ARG A 93 27.48 41.92 31.80
C ARG A 93 28.15 40.66 31.26
N ILE A 94 29.27 40.24 31.86
CA ILE A 94 29.98 39.02 31.46
C ILE A 94 29.09 37.79 31.68
N GLN A 95 28.46 37.68 32.86
CA GLN A 95 27.55 36.58 33.18
C GLN A 95 26.31 36.58 32.28
N PHE A 96 25.72 37.75 32.03
CA PHE A 96 24.60 37.89 31.11
C PHE A 96 24.94 37.40 29.71
N ASN A 97 26.08 37.82 29.16
CA ASN A 97 26.54 37.39 27.84
C ASN A 97 26.80 35.88 27.79
N LYS A 98 27.36 35.29 28.85
CA LYS A 98 27.57 33.84 28.94
C LYS A 98 26.24 33.08 28.94
N THR A 99 25.26 33.52 29.71
CA THR A 99 23.91 32.91 29.75
C THR A 99 23.21 33.06 28.41
N PHE A 100 23.31 34.23 27.77
CA PHE A 100 22.72 34.47 26.45
C PHE A 100 23.31 33.53 25.39
N ARG A 101 24.64 33.38 25.37
CA ARG A 101 25.31 32.41 24.47
C ARG A 101 24.85 30.99 24.72
N LYS A 102 24.75 30.58 25.98
CA LYS A 102 24.26 29.25 26.34
C LYS A 102 22.81 29.03 25.87
N GLN A 103 21.94 30.02 26.05
CA GLN A 103 20.56 29.95 25.56
C GLN A 103 20.48 29.89 24.04
N GLU A 104 21.36 30.61 23.34
CA GLU A 104 21.45 30.58 21.88
C GLU A 104 21.93 29.21 21.38
N GLU A 105 22.94 28.62 22.04
CA GLU A 105 23.41 27.25 21.77
C GLU A 105 22.31 26.21 22.04
N GLU A 106 21.67 26.23 23.22
CA GLU A 106 20.57 25.33 23.56
C GLU A 106 19.39 25.48 22.58
N ALA A 107 19.05 26.72 22.17
CA ALA A 107 18.00 26.96 21.17
C ALA A 107 18.38 26.45 19.78
N LYS A 108 19.66 26.55 19.41
CA LYS A 108 20.17 26.01 18.15
C LYS A 108 20.08 24.49 18.14
N GLU A 109 20.56 23.83 19.19
CA GLU A 109 20.47 22.37 19.35
C GLU A 109 19.02 21.89 19.31
N GLN A 110 18.11 22.59 20.01
CA GLN A 110 16.68 22.25 19.98
C GLN A 110 16.08 22.36 18.57
N ARG A 111 16.46 23.40 17.80
CA ARG A 111 16.00 23.56 16.41
C ARG A 111 16.51 22.44 15.50
N GLU A 112 17.79 22.08 15.65
CA GLU A 112 18.39 20.97 14.88
C GLU A 112 17.71 19.64 15.22
N GLN A 113 17.54 19.33 16.50
CA GLN A 113 16.82 18.13 16.95
C GLN A 113 15.37 18.09 16.44
N PHE A 114 14.68 19.23 16.47
CA PHE A 114 13.32 19.34 15.95
C PHE A 114 13.28 19.08 14.43
N ALA A 115 14.21 19.66 13.66
CA ALA A 115 14.30 19.46 12.23
C ALA A 115 14.52 17.98 11.88
N THR A 116 15.49 17.32 12.52
CA THR A 116 15.76 15.88 12.31
C THR A 116 14.57 15.01 12.71
N THR A 117 13.90 15.32 13.83
CA THR A 117 12.71 14.57 14.27
C THR A 117 11.57 14.72 13.27
N PHE A 118 11.38 15.92 12.72
CA PHE A 118 10.34 16.19 11.74
C PHE A 118 10.61 15.47 10.41
N GLU A 119 11.86 15.47 9.93
CA GLU A 119 12.26 14.71 8.74
C GLU A 119 12.00 13.21 8.91
N LYS A 120 12.39 12.65 10.06
CA LYS A 120 12.13 11.25 10.40
C LYS A 120 10.63 10.94 10.41
N GLN A 121 9.80 11.80 11.02
CA GLN A 121 8.35 11.63 11.02
C GLN A 121 7.74 11.67 9.61
N ILE A 122 8.26 12.53 8.72
CA ILE A 122 7.82 12.57 7.31
C ILE A 122 8.16 11.26 6.61
N GLU A 123 9.36 10.74 6.80
CA GLU A 123 9.81 9.49 6.19
C GLU A 123 9.02 8.29 6.73
N GLU A 124 8.85 8.19 8.05
CA GLU A 124 8.01 7.18 8.70
C GLU A 124 6.58 7.23 8.16
N ARG A 125 5.99 8.42 8.04
CA ARG A 125 4.64 8.58 7.48
C ARG A 125 4.56 8.13 6.02
N LYS A 126 5.54 8.47 5.20
CA LYS A 126 5.59 8.04 3.79
C LYS A 126 5.67 6.52 3.69
N GLU A 127 6.46 5.87 4.55
CA GLU A 127 6.56 4.41 4.56
C GLU A 127 5.26 3.77 5.07
N GLN A 128 4.63 4.31 6.11
CA GLN A 128 3.32 3.86 6.57
C GLN A 128 2.25 3.98 5.49
N GLU A 129 2.22 5.10 4.75
CA GLU A 129 1.32 5.29 3.61
C GLU A 129 1.61 4.27 2.48
N ARG A 130 2.88 3.91 2.27
CA ARG A 130 3.28 2.88 1.30
C ARG A 130 2.80 1.50 1.73
N ILE A 131 3.06 1.10 2.98
CA ILE A 131 2.62 -0.18 3.56
C ILE A 131 1.10 -0.29 3.49
N TRP A 132 0.38 0.73 3.92
CA TRP A 132 -1.09 0.74 3.90
C TRP A 132 -1.66 0.58 2.48
N LYS A 133 -1.02 1.19 1.46
CA LYS A 133 -1.40 1.00 0.06
C LYS A 133 -1.17 -0.44 -0.41
N ILE A 134 -0.06 -1.06 -0.02
CA ILE A 134 0.24 -2.47 -0.32
C ILE A 134 -0.80 -3.38 0.33
N GLU A 135 -1.07 -3.22 1.62
CA GLU A 135 -2.06 -4.03 2.33
C GLU A 135 -3.45 -3.89 1.69
N ARG A 136 -3.87 -2.67 1.32
CA ARG A 136 -5.14 -2.45 0.62
C ARG A 136 -5.18 -3.15 -0.73
N PHE A 137 -4.09 -3.07 -1.49
CA PHE A 137 -3.95 -3.77 -2.78
C PHE A 137 -4.03 -5.29 -2.58
N GLU A 138 -3.29 -5.85 -1.63
CA GLU A 138 -3.27 -7.28 -1.34
C GLU A 138 -4.64 -7.79 -0.89
N ASN A 139 -5.31 -7.08 0.03
CA ASN A 139 -6.66 -7.41 0.47
C ASN A 139 -7.64 -7.45 -0.72
N GLN A 140 -7.61 -6.45 -1.60
CA GLN A 140 -8.44 -6.43 -2.79
C GLN A 140 -8.10 -7.59 -3.74
N PHE A 141 -6.80 -7.87 -3.96
CA PHE A 141 -6.35 -8.99 -4.78
C PHE A 141 -6.86 -10.34 -4.24
N TYR A 142 -6.71 -10.61 -2.94
CA TYR A 142 -7.15 -11.88 -2.35
C TYR A 142 -8.67 -12.05 -2.36
N GLU A 143 -9.44 -10.97 -2.20
CA GLU A 143 -10.90 -11.02 -2.39
C GLU A 143 -11.28 -11.35 -3.85
N MET A 144 -10.56 -10.80 -4.84
CA MET A 144 -10.79 -11.16 -6.25
C MET A 144 -10.45 -12.63 -6.53
N VAL A 145 -9.37 -13.15 -5.93
CA VAL A 145 -9.01 -14.59 -6.01
C VAL A 145 -10.09 -15.45 -5.37
N LYS A 146 -10.66 -15.02 -4.24
CA LYS A 146 -11.77 -15.72 -3.57
C LYS A 146 -13.03 -15.75 -4.43
N LEU A 147 -13.44 -14.61 -5.00
CA LEU A 147 -14.56 -14.53 -5.94
C LEU A 147 -14.35 -15.43 -7.17
N HIS A 148 -13.12 -15.55 -7.65
CA HIS A 148 -12.79 -16.48 -8.73
C HIS A 148 -13.00 -17.94 -8.30
N LYS A 149 -12.61 -18.33 -7.08
CA LYS A 149 -12.85 -19.68 -6.55
C LYS A 149 -14.35 -19.96 -6.37
N GLU A 150 -15.12 -18.97 -5.95
CA GLU A 150 -16.57 -19.07 -5.84
C GLU A 150 -17.21 -19.32 -7.22
N ASN A 151 -16.85 -18.52 -8.24
CA ASN A 151 -17.28 -18.76 -9.63
C ASN A 151 -16.95 -20.18 -10.10
N VAL A 152 -15.75 -20.68 -9.79
CA VAL A 152 -15.36 -22.06 -10.14
C VAL A 152 -16.29 -23.05 -9.46
N SER A 153 -16.56 -22.89 -8.17
CA SER A 153 -17.42 -23.79 -7.40
C SER A 153 -18.88 -23.82 -7.87
N GLU A 154 -19.37 -22.72 -8.45
CA GLU A 154 -20.73 -22.59 -8.98
C GLU A 154 -20.91 -23.25 -10.36
N ILE A 155 -19.83 -23.37 -11.14
CA ILE A 155 -19.86 -24.09 -12.42
C ILE A 155 -20.27 -25.52 -12.16
N SER A 156 -21.32 -25.96 -12.86
CA SER A 156 -21.87 -27.30 -12.71
C SER A 156 -22.44 -27.85 -14.00
N ILE A 157 -22.36 -29.17 -14.16
CA ILE A 157 -23.02 -29.92 -15.24
C ILE A 157 -23.71 -31.16 -14.68
N ASN A 158 -24.73 -31.62 -15.40
CA ASN A 158 -25.46 -32.84 -15.07
C ASN A 158 -24.96 -33.98 -15.96
N LEU A 159 -24.48 -35.06 -15.34
CA LEU A 159 -24.02 -36.25 -16.02
C LEU A 159 -25.03 -37.37 -15.85
N THR A 160 -25.41 -37.99 -16.97
CA THR A 160 -26.25 -39.19 -16.95
C THR A 160 -25.39 -40.43 -16.68
N THR A 161 -25.84 -41.28 -15.76
CA THR A 161 -25.19 -42.54 -15.41
C THR A 161 -26.20 -43.65 -15.48
N SER A 162 -25.75 -44.87 -15.68
CA SER A 162 -26.61 -46.05 -15.54
C SER A 162 -25.99 -47.07 -14.61
N TYR A 163 -26.84 -47.74 -13.84
CA TYR A 163 -26.49 -48.89 -13.03
C TYR A 163 -27.56 -49.97 -13.20
N TYR A 164 -27.22 -51.21 -12.83
CA TYR A 164 -28.15 -52.34 -12.91
C TYR A 164 -28.58 -52.76 -11.51
N ILE A 165 -29.89 -52.91 -11.30
CA ILE A 165 -30.48 -53.57 -10.12
C ILE A 165 -31.32 -54.73 -10.64
N ASP A 166 -31.11 -55.94 -10.14
CA ASP A 166 -31.89 -57.13 -10.54
C ASP A 166 -31.99 -57.36 -12.07
N LYS A 167 -30.92 -57.02 -12.81
CA LYS A 167 -30.80 -57.04 -14.28
C LYS A 167 -31.62 -55.96 -15.02
N GLU A 168 -32.31 -55.07 -14.31
CA GLU A 168 -32.94 -53.89 -14.87
C GLU A 168 -31.96 -52.72 -14.89
N LYS A 169 -31.90 -52.00 -16.03
CA LYS A 169 -31.06 -50.81 -16.19
C LYS A 169 -31.81 -49.60 -15.63
N HIS A 170 -31.21 -48.94 -14.66
CA HIS A 170 -31.70 -47.68 -14.12
C HIS A 170 -30.80 -46.54 -14.56
N ILE A 171 -31.42 -45.38 -14.84
CA ILE A 171 -30.73 -44.16 -15.24
C ILE A 171 -30.79 -43.18 -14.07
N ASN A 172 -29.66 -42.56 -13.76
CA ASN A 172 -29.57 -41.53 -12.74
C ASN A 172 -28.76 -40.34 -13.24
N VAL A 173 -29.10 -39.14 -12.77
CA VAL A 173 -28.43 -37.90 -13.13
C VAL A 173 -27.63 -37.42 -11.92
N ILE A 174 -26.31 -37.34 -12.08
CA ILE A 174 -25.39 -36.85 -11.05
C ILE A 174 -24.96 -35.44 -11.44
N LYS A 175 -25.14 -34.50 -10.53
CA LYS A 175 -24.60 -33.15 -10.68
C LYS A 175 -23.15 -33.11 -10.22
N ILE A 176 -22.25 -32.69 -11.10
CA ILE A 176 -20.85 -32.41 -10.76
C ILE A 176 -20.59 -30.91 -10.80
N ASN A 177 -19.75 -30.43 -9.88
CA ASN A 177 -19.46 -29.02 -9.71
C ASN A 177 -17.96 -28.76 -9.64
N GLY A 178 -17.55 -27.51 -9.80
CA GLY A 178 -16.18 -27.10 -9.53
C GLY A 178 -15.20 -27.49 -10.65
N ARG A 179 -13.94 -27.67 -10.25
CA ARG A 179 -12.80 -27.92 -11.14
C ARG A 179 -12.97 -29.14 -12.04
N GLU A 180 -13.65 -30.19 -11.56
CA GLU A 180 -13.85 -31.42 -12.33
C GLU A 180 -14.66 -31.20 -13.60
N VAL A 181 -15.55 -30.20 -13.61
CA VAL A 181 -16.39 -29.85 -14.78
C VAL A 181 -15.53 -29.47 -15.99
N PHE A 182 -14.40 -28.79 -15.78
CA PHE A 182 -13.53 -28.32 -16.86
C PHE A 182 -12.93 -29.45 -17.69
N LYS A 183 -12.79 -30.67 -17.13
CA LYS A 183 -12.39 -31.85 -17.90
C LYS A 183 -13.39 -32.18 -18.99
N TYR A 184 -14.68 -32.13 -18.67
CA TYR A 184 -15.76 -32.42 -19.62
C TYR A 184 -15.94 -31.30 -20.64
N LEU A 185 -15.90 -30.04 -20.19
CA LEU A 185 -16.03 -28.88 -21.07
C LEU A 185 -14.88 -28.79 -22.09
N LEU A 186 -13.65 -29.11 -21.68
CA LEU A 186 -12.51 -29.14 -22.58
C LEU A 186 -12.69 -30.19 -23.68
N GLU A 187 -13.20 -31.38 -23.32
CA GLU A 187 -13.44 -32.46 -24.28
C GLU A 187 -14.62 -32.16 -25.21
N GLU A 188 -15.65 -31.45 -24.73
CA GLU A 188 -16.72 -30.93 -25.58
C GLU A 188 -16.18 -29.96 -26.64
N ILE A 189 -15.33 -29.00 -26.26
CA ILE A 189 -14.67 -28.08 -27.22
C ILE A 189 -13.91 -28.86 -28.29
N LYS A 190 -13.15 -29.90 -27.90
CA LYS A 190 -12.41 -30.74 -28.84
C LYS A 190 -13.36 -31.44 -29.82
N ILE A 191 -14.42 -32.08 -29.33
CA ILE A 191 -15.40 -32.76 -30.18
C ILE A 191 -16.03 -31.76 -31.15
N LEU A 192 -16.50 -30.61 -30.68
CA LEU A 192 -17.10 -29.58 -31.52
C LEU A 192 -16.13 -29.05 -32.59
N TYR A 193 -14.85 -28.89 -32.24
CA TYR A 193 -13.82 -28.53 -33.23
C TYR A 193 -13.65 -29.59 -34.32
N PHE A 194 -13.64 -30.87 -33.96
CA PHE A 194 -13.51 -31.96 -34.95
C PHE A 194 -14.75 -32.09 -35.82
N ILE A 195 -15.96 -31.84 -35.29
CA ILE A 195 -17.17 -31.75 -36.11
C ILE A 195 -17.02 -30.59 -37.09
N ALA A 196 -16.62 -29.40 -36.64
CA ALA A 196 -16.41 -28.25 -37.52
C ALA A 196 -15.37 -28.54 -38.62
N LYS A 197 -14.26 -29.19 -38.26
CA LYS A 197 -13.23 -29.60 -39.22
C LYS A 197 -13.74 -30.60 -40.27
N LYS A 198 -14.74 -31.42 -39.93
CA LYS A 198 -15.34 -32.39 -40.84
C LYS A 198 -16.37 -31.75 -41.78
N THR A 199 -17.09 -30.73 -41.31
CA THR A 199 -18.17 -30.08 -42.08
C THR A 199 -17.70 -28.93 -42.95
N TYR A 200 -16.70 -28.18 -42.50
CA TYR A 200 -16.11 -27.08 -43.26
C TYR A 200 -14.99 -27.58 -44.18
N ASN A 201 -14.82 -26.95 -45.34
CA ASN A 201 -13.84 -27.34 -46.34
C ASN A 201 -12.38 -27.27 -45.82
N ILE A 202 -11.48 -28.04 -46.46
CA ILE A 202 -10.03 -28.18 -46.14
C ILE A 202 -9.29 -26.83 -46.11
N LYS A 203 -9.79 -25.82 -46.83
CA LYS A 203 -9.21 -24.46 -46.85
C LYS A 203 -9.44 -23.68 -45.55
N SER A 204 -10.34 -24.12 -44.69
CA SER A 204 -10.65 -23.44 -43.42
C SER A 204 -9.46 -23.49 -42.46
N LYS A 205 -9.07 -22.33 -41.97
CA LYS A 205 -7.95 -22.20 -41.03
C LYS A 205 -8.37 -22.72 -39.64
N PRO A 206 -7.47 -23.36 -38.86
CA PRO A 206 -7.76 -23.82 -37.49
C PRO A 206 -8.41 -22.74 -36.60
N ASP A 207 -7.98 -21.49 -36.73
CA ASP A 207 -8.50 -20.33 -36.00
C ASP A 207 -9.99 -20.05 -36.29
N SER A 208 -10.41 -20.21 -37.54
CA SER A 208 -11.81 -20.06 -37.94
C SER A 208 -12.66 -21.21 -37.40
N LEU A 209 -12.15 -22.44 -37.48
CA LEU A 209 -12.83 -23.64 -36.99
C LEU A 209 -13.04 -23.59 -35.47
N ILE A 210 -12.02 -23.21 -34.70
CA ILE A 210 -12.16 -23.07 -33.24
C ILE A 210 -13.07 -21.91 -32.86
N ASN A 211 -13.10 -20.81 -33.62
CA ASN A 211 -14.03 -19.72 -33.38
C ASN A 211 -15.50 -20.19 -33.52
N ILE A 212 -15.82 -20.95 -34.56
CA ILE A 212 -17.17 -21.51 -34.78
C ILE A 212 -17.52 -22.52 -33.69
N ALA A 213 -16.64 -23.49 -33.43
CA ALA A 213 -16.86 -24.52 -32.42
C ALA A 213 -17.02 -23.92 -31.01
N TYR A 214 -16.17 -22.97 -30.64
CA TYR A 214 -16.24 -22.30 -29.35
C TYR A 214 -17.48 -21.41 -29.24
N GLY A 215 -17.89 -20.76 -30.33
CA GLY A 215 -19.13 -19.98 -30.38
C GLY A 215 -20.35 -20.82 -30.03
N LEU A 216 -20.47 -22.01 -30.63
CA LEU A 216 -21.54 -22.96 -30.31
C LEU A 216 -21.41 -23.51 -28.89
N PHE A 217 -20.21 -23.89 -28.45
CA PHE A 217 -19.94 -24.32 -27.08
C PHE A 217 -20.42 -23.27 -26.05
N PHE A 218 -20.11 -21.99 -26.29
CA PHE A 218 -20.38 -20.92 -25.35
C PHE A 218 -21.86 -20.52 -25.34
N HIS A 219 -22.48 -20.36 -26.51
CA HIS A 219 -23.86 -19.87 -26.62
C HIS A 219 -24.93 -20.97 -26.69
N GLY A 220 -24.55 -22.17 -27.11
CA GLY A 220 -25.43 -23.30 -27.32
C GLY A 220 -26.20 -23.28 -28.64
N LEU A 221 -26.84 -24.41 -28.97
CA LEU A 221 -27.62 -24.63 -30.20
C LEU A 221 -28.80 -23.66 -30.35
N ARG A 222 -29.31 -23.10 -29.25
CA ARG A 222 -30.44 -22.17 -29.23
C ARG A 222 -30.09 -20.74 -29.67
N PHE A 223 -28.81 -20.45 -29.93
CA PHE A 223 -28.36 -19.11 -30.31
C PHE A 223 -28.65 -18.76 -31.79
N ASP A 224 -29.07 -19.73 -32.60
CA ASP A 224 -29.21 -19.58 -34.05
C ASP A 224 -30.41 -18.73 -34.51
N GLU A 225 -31.38 -18.43 -33.64
CA GLU A 225 -32.55 -17.63 -34.04
C GLU A 225 -32.22 -16.15 -34.36
N LYS A 226 -31.02 -15.64 -34.04
CA LYS A 226 -30.71 -14.19 -34.15
C LYS A 226 -29.39 -13.80 -34.83
N ILE A 227 -28.55 -14.73 -35.29
CA ILE A 227 -27.31 -14.37 -36.02
C ILE A 227 -27.58 -14.32 -37.53
N THR A 228 -28.30 -13.29 -37.97
CA THR A 228 -28.49 -12.99 -39.40
C THR A 228 -27.43 -12.04 -39.97
N SER A 229 -26.34 -11.72 -39.25
CA SER A 229 -25.50 -10.57 -39.62
C SER A 229 -24.05 -10.82 -40.00
N LYS A 230 -23.47 -12.03 -39.87
CA LYS A 230 -22.21 -12.42 -40.52
C LYS A 230 -22.15 -13.92 -40.70
N LYS A 231 -22.73 -14.44 -41.78
CA LYS A 231 -22.78 -15.87 -42.03
C LYS A 231 -21.43 -16.35 -42.61
N PRO A 232 -20.73 -17.30 -41.97
CA PRO A 232 -19.96 -18.31 -42.71
C PRO A 232 -20.88 -18.91 -43.78
N ASP A 233 -20.36 -19.48 -44.86
CA ASP A 233 -21.19 -20.12 -45.90
C ASP A 233 -22.36 -20.88 -45.26
N GLU A 234 -23.60 -20.41 -45.51
CA GLU A 234 -24.79 -20.85 -44.77
C GLU A 234 -24.92 -22.37 -44.82
N GLU A 235 -24.51 -22.96 -45.95
CA GLU A 235 -24.54 -24.39 -46.18
C GLU A 235 -23.58 -25.16 -45.24
N GLU A 236 -22.33 -24.70 -45.06
CA GLU A 236 -21.36 -25.35 -44.18
C GLU A 236 -21.77 -25.25 -42.71
N TYR A 237 -22.32 -24.10 -42.30
CA TYR A 237 -22.81 -23.90 -40.94
C TYR A 237 -24.06 -24.75 -40.67
N SER A 238 -25.02 -24.82 -41.60
CA SER A 238 -26.16 -25.72 -41.46
C SER A 238 -25.74 -27.18 -41.39
N LYS A 239 -24.76 -27.62 -42.19
CA LYS A 239 -24.18 -28.98 -42.07
C LYS A 239 -23.55 -29.22 -40.69
N PHE A 240 -22.81 -28.24 -40.17
CA PHE A 240 -22.21 -28.29 -38.84
C PHE A 240 -23.27 -28.50 -37.74
N ILE A 241 -24.34 -27.70 -37.76
CA ILE A 241 -25.42 -27.79 -36.78
C ILE A 241 -26.22 -29.09 -36.92
N ASN A 242 -26.56 -29.50 -38.14
CA ASN A 242 -27.35 -30.71 -38.40
C ASN A 242 -26.63 -31.97 -37.88
N ILE A 243 -25.32 -32.10 -38.12
CA ILE A 243 -24.54 -33.23 -37.59
C ILE A 243 -24.60 -33.28 -36.06
N ILE A 244 -24.58 -32.13 -35.38
CA ILE A 244 -24.66 -32.09 -33.92
C ILE A 244 -26.05 -32.49 -33.42
N ILE A 245 -27.11 -32.08 -34.12
CA ILE A 245 -28.47 -32.49 -33.83
C ILE A 245 -28.60 -34.02 -33.99
N ASP A 246 -28.12 -34.57 -35.11
CA ASP A 246 -28.15 -36.02 -35.38
C ASP A 246 -27.38 -36.82 -34.32
N ILE A 247 -26.17 -36.35 -33.96
CA ILE A 247 -25.37 -36.94 -32.87
C ILE A 247 -26.13 -36.89 -31.55
N ASN A 248 -26.73 -35.74 -31.21
CA ASN A 248 -27.45 -35.57 -29.95
C ASN A 248 -28.70 -36.45 -29.89
N ASP A 249 -29.43 -36.62 -30.98
CA ASP A 249 -30.62 -37.47 -31.01
C ASP A 249 -30.26 -38.96 -30.95
N GLU A 250 -29.18 -39.40 -31.62
CA GLU A 250 -28.62 -40.75 -31.43
C GLU A 250 -28.06 -40.94 -30.01
N HIS A 251 -27.49 -39.91 -29.40
CA HIS A 251 -26.98 -40.00 -28.03
C HIS A 251 -28.12 -40.14 -27.01
N LYS A 252 -29.24 -39.42 -27.21
CA LYS A 252 -30.45 -39.59 -26.38
C LYS A 252 -31.00 -41.01 -26.48
N SER A 253 -31.03 -41.61 -27.66
CA SER A 253 -31.53 -42.99 -27.84
C SER A 253 -30.63 -44.06 -27.20
N THR A 254 -29.40 -43.70 -26.85
CA THR A 254 -28.45 -44.56 -26.11
C THR A 254 -28.32 -44.18 -24.63
N ASP A 255 -29.33 -43.49 -24.07
CA ASP A 255 -29.37 -43.01 -22.68
C ASP A 255 -28.20 -42.10 -22.29
N LEU A 256 -27.61 -41.42 -23.26
CA LEU A 256 -26.45 -40.56 -23.09
C LEU A 256 -25.18 -41.29 -22.63
N ILE A 257 -24.97 -42.55 -23.04
CA ILE A 257 -23.83 -43.37 -22.56
C ILE A 257 -22.81 -43.67 -23.66
N GLN A 258 -23.19 -43.61 -24.93
CA GLN A 258 -22.39 -44.13 -26.04
C GLN A 258 -21.80 -43.06 -26.97
N LEU A 259 -21.65 -41.81 -26.50
CA LEU A 259 -21.22 -40.68 -27.34
C LEU A 259 -19.96 -40.99 -28.15
N LYS A 260 -18.96 -41.63 -27.55
CA LYS A 260 -17.70 -41.96 -28.24
C LYS A 260 -17.94 -42.78 -29.52
N SER A 261 -18.79 -43.80 -29.43
CA SER A 261 -19.13 -44.67 -30.57
C SER A 261 -19.86 -43.89 -31.65
N ILE A 262 -20.80 -43.03 -31.24
CA ILE A 262 -21.58 -42.18 -32.14
C ILE A 262 -20.66 -41.18 -32.85
N ILE A 263 -19.74 -40.54 -32.14
CA ILE A 263 -18.75 -39.62 -32.71
C ILE A 263 -17.83 -40.33 -33.70
N GLU A 264 -17.37 -41.55 -33.40
CA GLU A 264 -16.56 -42.34 -34.34
C GLU A 264 -17.35 -42.69 -35.60
N LYS A 265 -18.63 -43.07 -35.47
CA LYS A 265 -19.53 -43.37 -36.60
C LYS A 265 -19.79 -42.15 -37.49
N HIS A 266 -20.11 -40.99 -36.91
CA HIS A 266 -20.52 -39.79 -37.65
C HIS A 266 -19.34 -39.05 -38.28
N ILE A 267 -18.24 -38.89 -37.55
CA ILE A 267 -17.11 -38.04 -37.99
C ILE A 267 -15.75 -38.74 -38.01
N GLY A 268 -15.65 -40.02 -37.62
CA GLY A 268 -14.40 -40.79 -37.63
C GLY A 268 -13.41 -40.39 -36.52
N PHE A 269 -13.84 -39.64 -35.51
CA PHE A 269 -12.95 -39.12 -34.46
C PHE A 269 -12.77 -40.12 -33.31
N LYS A 270 -11.81 -41.04 -33.46
CA LYS A 270 -11.54 -42.14 -32.53
C LYS A 270 -11.05 -41.72 -31.12
N LYS A 271 -10.49 -40.51 -31.00
CA LYS A 271 -9.98 -39.99 -29.72
C LYS A 271 -11.08 -39.38 -28.83
N ALA A 272 -12.34 -39.37 -29.29
CA ALA A 272 -13.46 -38.91 -28.47
C ALA A 272 -13.58 -39.72 -27.18
N ILE A 273 -14.08 -39.07 -26.14
CA ILE A 273 -14.48 -39.73 -24.88
C ILE A 273 -16.00 -39.71 -24.73
N ASN A 274 -16.53 -40.55 -23.85
CA ASN A 274 -17.95 -40.49 -23.51
C ASN A 274 -18.22 -39.25 -22.64
N LEU A 275 -19.02 -38.32 -23.17
CA LEU A 275 -19.63 -37.24 -22.40
C LEU A 275 -21.08 -37.60 -22.16
N ASN A 276 -21.48 -37.72 -20.90
CA ASN A 276 -22.82 -38.16 -20.53
C ASN A 276 -23.86 -37.03 -20.49
N PHE A 277 -23.73 -36.09 -21.42
CA PHE A 277 -24.64 -34.96 -21.62
C PHE A 277 -24.67 -34.62 -23.11
N LEU A 278 -25.62 -33.76 -23.51
CA LEU A 278 -25.77 -33.33 -24.90
C LEU A 278 -24.72 -32.29 -25.27
N LEU A 279 -24.21 -32.36 -26.49
CA LEU A 279 -23.28 -31.38 -27.03
C LEU A 279 -24.00 -30.06 -27.34
N GLY A 280 -23.31 -28.93 -27.14
CA GLY A 280 -23.80 -27.61 -27.56
C GLY A 280 -24.97 -27.11 -26.72
N GLN A 281 -25.01 -27.43 -25.42
CA GLN A 281 -26.04 -26.90 -24.51
C GLN A 281 -25.85 -25.41 -24.19
N GLY A 282 -24.63 -24.89 -24.38
CA GLY A 282 -24.29 -23.50 -24.08
C GLY A 282 -23.89 -23.32 -22.62
N HIS A 283 -22.72 -22.73 -22.40
CA HIS A 283 -22.11 -22.60 -21.07
C HIS A 283 -21.87 -21.14 -20.64
N SER A 284 -22.41 -20.18 -21.39
CA SER A 284 -22.20 -18.75 -21.17
C SER A 284 -22.67 -18.26 -19.79
N SER A 285 -23.73 -18.84 -19.22
CA SER A 285 -24.27 -18.46 -17.91
C SER A 285 -23.21 -18.51 -16.80
N TYR A 286 -22.38 -19.55 -16.78
CA TYR A 286 -21.32 -19.68 -15.77
C TYR A 286 -19.98 -19.17 -16.29
N LEU A 287 -19.61 -19.52 -17.53
CA LEU A 287 -18.28 -19.20 -18.05
C LEU A 287 -18.06 -17.70 -18.28
N ALA A 288 -19.12 -16.91 -18.56
CA ALA A 288 -18.97 -15.48 -18.73
C ALA A 288 -18.46 -14.79 -17.46
N HIS A 289 -19.00 -15.16 -16.29
CA HIS A 289 -18.58 -14.61 -15.00
C HIS A 289 -17.18 -15.09 -14.64
N TYR A 290 -16.91 -16.38 -14.84
CA TYR A 290 -15.59 -16.98 -14.64
C TYR A 290 -14.49 -16.21 -15.40
N TYR A 291 -14.63 -16.06 -16.73
CA TYR A 291 -13.61 -15.39 -17.55
C TYR A 291 -13.51 -13.89 -17.22
N ARG A 292 -14.64 -13.23 -16.95
CA ARG A 292 -14.64 -11.79 -16.64
C ARG A 292 -13.91 -11.50 -15.33
N HIS A 293 -14.18 -12.24 -14.26
CA HIS A 293 -13.51 -12.01 -12.98
C HIS A 293 -12.03 -12.42 -13.05
N LEU A 294 -11.71 -13.52 -13.75
CA LEU A 294 -10.31 -13.92 -13.97
C LEU A 294 -9.54 -12.82 -14.73
N TYR A 295 -10.09 -12.31 -15.82
CA TYR A 295 -9.49 -11.22 -16.60
C TYR A 295 -9.33 -9.94 -15.79
N GLN A 296 -10.36 -9.55 -15.03
CA GLN A 296 -10.30 -8.36 -14.18
C GLN A 296 -9.24 -8.47 -13.09
N THR A 297 -9.06 -9.66 -12.51
CA THR A 297 -8.03 -9.91 -11.50
C THR A 297 -6.63 -9.77 -12.10
N VAL A 298 -6.41 -10.34 -13.28
CA VAL A 298 -5.13 -10.21 -13.98
C VAL A 298 -4.85 -8.76 -14.35
N LYS A 299 -5.85 -8.08 -14.93
CA LYS A 299 -5.77 -6.67 -15.30
C LYS A 299 -5.48 -5.77 -14.09
N PHE A 300 -6.15 -6.01 -12.97
CA PHE A 300 -5.94 -5.26 -11.72
C PHE A 300 -4.49 -5.28 -11.26
N VAL A 301 -3.81 -6.43 -11.33
CA VAL A 301 -2.39 -6.54 -10.97
C VAL A 301 -1.48 -5.95 -12.06
N ALA A 302 -1.75 -6.31 -13.33
CA ALA A 302 -0.90 -5.94 -14.46
C ALA A 302 -0.80 -4.42 -14.65
N GLU A 303 -1.90 -3.69 -14.43
CA GLU A 303 -2.00 -2.24 -14.62
C GLU A 303 -1.44 -1.40 -13.47
N GLN A 304 -0.99 -2.01 -12.36
CA GLN A 304 -0.38 -1.24 -11.28
C GLN A 304 0.88 -0.51 -11.73
N ASN A 305 1.14 0.67 -11.18
CA ASN A 305 2.36 1.42 -11.46
C ASN A 305 3.60 0.61 -10.98
N GLU A 306 4.63 0.49 -11.81
CA GLU A 306 5.83 -0.31 -11.47
C GLU A 306 6.70 0.30 -10.36
N ASN A 307 6.57 1.60 -10.09
CA ASN A 307 7.17 2.23 -8.90
C ASN A 307 6.44 1.86 -7.60
N PHE A 308 5.21 1.36 -7.71
CA PHE A 308 4.40 0.91 -6.57
C PHE A 308 4.48 -0.61 -6.40
N ILE A 309 4.16 -1.37 -7.45
CA ILE A 309 4.29 -2.83 -7.51
C ILE A 309 5.19 -3.18 -8.68
N SER A 310 6.41 -3.62 -8.39
CA SER A 310 7.40 -4.00 -9.41
C SER A 310 6.91 -5.14 -10.30
N TYR A 311 7.51 -5.31 -11.47
CA TYR A 311 7.17 -6.42 -12.36
C TYR A 311 7.33 -7.81 -11.71
N ASN A 312 8.40 -8.02 -10.93
CA ASN A 312 8.61 -9.26 -10.18
C ASN A 312 7.50 -9.50 -9.13
N GLU A 313 7.02 -8.45 -8.46
CA GLU A 313 5.89 -8.56 -7.54
C GLU A 313 4.58 -8.86 -8.28
N LYS A 314 4.32 -8.20 -9.42
CA LYS A 314 3.15 -8.53 -10.28
C LYS A 314 3.17 -10.00 -10.67
N ARG A 315 4.34 -10.51 -11.10
CA ARG A 315 4.57 -11.92 -11.41
C ARG A 315 4.31 -12.84 -10.21
N LYS A 316 4.73 -12.45 -9.01
CA LYS A 316 4.43 -13.18 -7.76
C LYS A 316 2.92 -13.29 -7.53
N TYR A 317 2.16 -12.19 -7.57
CA TYR A 317 0.71 -12.23 -7.37
C TYR A 317 -0.02 -13.03 -8.46
N LEU A 318 0.34 -12.83 -9.73
CA LEU A 318 -0.30 -13.56 -10.83
C LEU A 318 0.07 -15.05 -10.84
N ARG A 319 1.22 -15.43 -10.28
CA ARG A 319 1.56 -16.83 -10.01
C ARG A 319 0.66 -17.44 -8.93
N ILE A 320 0.30 -16.68 -7.88
CA ILE A 320 -0.67 -17.13 -6.85
C ILE A 320 -2.03 -17.39 -7.49
N LEU A 321 -2.51 -16.46 -8.32
CA LEU A 321 -3.77 -16.62 -9.05
C LEU A 321 -3.70 -17.83 -10.00
N ARG A 322 -2.64 -17.94 -10.82
CA ARG A 322 -2.46 -19.06 -11.75
C ARG A 322 -2.41 -20.41 -11.03
N ALA A 323 -1.82 -20.49 -9.85
CA ALA A 323 -1.80 -21.71 -9.06
C ALA A 323 -3.22 -22.21 -8.67
N GLN A 324 -4.24 -21.34 -8.76
CA GLN A 324 -5.63 -21.74 -8.61
C GLN A 324 -6.24 -22.35 -9.89
N LEU A 325 -5.60 -22.24 -11.05
CA LEU A 325 -6.10 -22.73 -12.34
C LEU A 325 -5.54 -24.12 -12.66
N SER A 326 -6.43 -25.06 -12.97
CA SER A 326 -6.05 -26.37 -13.49
C SER A 326 -5.50 -26.27 -14.90
N ASN A 327 -4.80 -27.31 -15.35
CA ASN A 327 -4.32 -27.37 -16.72
C ASN A 327 -5.50 -27.27 -17.71
N GLN A 328 -6.64 -27.88 -17.38
CA GLN A 328 -7.86 -27.80 -18.20
C GLN A 328 -8.43 -26.38 -18.26
N GLU A 329 -8.43 -25.65 -17.15
CA GLU A 329 -8.84 -24.23 -17.10
C GLU A 329 -7.91 -23.36 -17.95
N GLN A 330 -6.60 -23.56 -17.87
CA GLN A 330 -5.63 -22.83 -18.70
C GLN A 330 -5.80 -23.17 -20.19
N ALA A 331 -6.09 -24.43 -20.54
CA ALA A 331 -6.38 -24.84 -21.92
C ALA A 331 -7.70 -24.24 -22.44
N MET A 332 -8.74 -24.18 -21.60
CA MET A 332 -9.99 -23.50 -21.94
C MET A 332 -9.79 -21.99 -22.12
N LEU A 333 -8.95 -21.36 -21.29
CA LEU A 333 -8.56 -19.96 -21.45
C LEU A 333 -7.81 -19.71 -22.75
N PHE A 334 -6.91 -20.62 -23.13
CA PHE A 334 -6.25 -20.61 -24.43
C PHE A 334 -7.27 -20.66 -25.58
N TYR A 335 -8.28 -21.54 -25.53
CA TYR A 335 -9.32 -21.57 -26.56
C TYR A 335 -10.26 -20.38 -26.55
N ASN A 336 -10.56 -19.82 -25.37
CA ASN A 336 -11.32 -18.58 -25.26
C ASN A 336 -10.61 -17.45 -26.02
N TRP A 337 -9.29 -17.31 -25.84
CA TRP A 337 -8.48 -16.36 -26.61
C TRP A 337 -8.42 -16.72 -28.10
N LYS A 338 -8.08 -17.97 -28.42
CA LYS A 338 -7.87 -18.43 -29.80
C LYS A 338 -9.12 -18.37 -30.66
N SER A 339 -10.30 -18.42 -30.02
CA SER A 339 -11.61 -18.22 -30.64
C SER A 339 -12.06 -16.77 -30.70
N ASN A 340 -11.21 -15.77 -30.45
CA ASN A 340 -11.52 -14.33 -30.42
C ASN A 340 -12.48 -13.86 -29.31
N PHE A 341 -13.12 -14.74 -28.53
CA PHE A 341 -13.94 -14.36 -27.37
C PHE A 341 -13.10 -13.66 -26.29
N GLY A 342 -11.87 -14.14 -26.10
CA GLY A 342 -10.89 -13.67 -25.14
C GLY A 342 -9.73 -12.89 -25.77
N LYS A 343 -9.93 -12.25 -26.92
CA LYS A 343 -8.83 -11.55 -27.65
C LYS A 343 -8.05 -10.53 -26.80
N ASN A 344 -8.64 -10.05 -25.71
CA ASN A 344 -8.02 -9.07 -24.82
C ASN A 344 -6.92 -9.67 -23.93
N TRP A 345 -6.80 -10.98 -23.84
CA TRP A 345 -5.77 -11.66 -23.05
C TRP A 345 -4.36 -11.50 -23.65
N GLU A 346 -4.24 -11.58 -24.96
CA GLU A 346 -2.97 -11.51 -25.68
C GLU A 346 -3.20 -10.83 -27.04
N ASN A 347 -2.70 -9.60 -27.20
CA ASN A 347 -2.84 -8.74 -28.39
C ASN A 347 -1.72 -7.68 -28.41
N SER A 348 -1.84 -6.64 -29.25
CA SER A 348 -0.84 -5.57 -29.38
C SER A 348 -0.66 -4.68 -28.15
N THR A 349 -1.57 -4.75 -27.18
CA THR A 349 -1.59 -3.91 -25.98
C THR A 349 -1.43 -4.73 -24.70
N ASN A 350 -2.11 -5.88 -24.63
CA ASN A 350 -2.08 -6.75 -23.47
C ASN A 350 -1.30 -8.02 -23.80
N HIS A 351 -0.32 -8.35 -22.97
CA HIS A 351 0.54 -9.52 -23.11
C HIS A 351 0.37 -10.47 -21.92
N PHE A 352 -0.86 -10.76 -21.49
CA PHE A 352 -1.08 -11.43 -20.20
C PHE A 352 -0.66 -12.90 -20.19
N PHE A 353 -0.77 -13.58 -21.32
CA PHE A 353 -0.31 -14.96 -21.44
C PHE A 353 1.21 -15.02 -21.43
N THR A 354 1.86 -14.12 -22.14
CA THR A 354 3.31 -14.08 -22.31
C THR A 354 4.01 -13.41 -21.12
N ASP A 355 3.78 -12.13 -20.88
CA ASP A 355 4.45 -11.36 -19.83
C ASP A 355 4.15 -11.87 -18.42
N TYR A 356 3.02 -12.54 -18.18
CA TYR A 356 2.68 -13.03 -16.82
C TYR A 356 2.50 -14.55 -16.74
N ARG A 357 2.74 -15.29 -17.83
CA ARG A 357 2.61 -16.75 -17.91
C ARG A 357 1.27 -17.28 -17.42
N MET A 358 0.15 -16.62 -17.71
CA MET A 358 -1.17 -17.04 -17.19
C MET A 358 -1.63 -18.42 -17.68
N ILE A 359 -1.01 -18.96 -18.73
CA ILE A 359 -1.25 -20.29 -19.30
C ILE A 359 -0.01 -21.20 -19.27
N HIS A 360 0.87 -21.02 -18.28
CA HIS A 360 2.16 -21.72 -18.17
C HIS A 360 2.10 -23.26 -18.24
N ASN A 361 1.03 -23.88 -17.74
CA ASN A 361 0.94 -25.34 -17.55
C ASN A 361 0.22 -26.05 -18.70
N ILE A 362 0.02 -25.38 -19.85
CA ILE A 362 -0.52 -26.03 -21.05
C ILE A 362 0.60 -26.74 -21.82
N TYR A 363 0.29 -27.89 -22.41
CA TYR A 363 1.20 -28.68 -23.24
C TYR A 363 0.46 -29.22 -24.47
N ASN A 364 1.20 -29.59 -25.52
CA ASN A 364 0.62 -29.91 -26.84
C ASN A 364 -0.41 -31.06 -26.81
N ASP A 365 -0.24 -32.07 -25.94
CA ASP A 365 -1.18 -33.19 -25.85
C ASP A 365 -2.50 -32.83 -25.14
N LEU A 366 -2.52 -31.75 -24.35
CA LEU A 366 -3.73 -31.24 -23.71
C LEU A 366 -4.64 -30.52 -24.72
N ILE A 367 -4.04 -29.92 -25.76
CA ILE A 367 -4.73 -29.11 -26.76
C ILE A 367 -4.95 -29.87 -28.09
N ILE A 368 -5.75 -29.27 -28.98
CA ILE A 368 -6.03 -29.79 -30.31
C ILE A 368 -4.75 -29.75 -31.13
N ILE A 369 -4.42 -30.86 -31.80
CA ILE A 369 -3.15 -31.08 -32.48
C ILE A 369 -2.81 -30.07 -33.59
N ASP A 370 -3.83 -29.39 -34.13
CA ASP A 370 -3.69 -28.35 -35.14
C ASP A 370 -3.07 -27.06 -34.56
N PHE A 371 -3.11 -26.88 -33.24
CA PHE A 371 -2.45 -25.78 -32.54
C PHE A 371 -1.09 -26.24 -32.01
N LYS A 372 -0.03 -25.57 -32.46
CA LYS A 372 1.35 -25.85 -32.03
C LYS A 372 1.87 -24.68 -31.20
N LEU A 373 2.03 -24.87 -29.90
CA LEU A 373 2.42 -23.80 -28.96
C LEU A 373 3.73 -23.12 -29.37
N ILE A 374 4.72 -23.92 -29.77
CA ILE A 374 6.03 -23.44 -30.25
C ILE A 374 5.89 -22.44 -31.39
N LYS A 375 4.97 -22.69 -32.34
CA LYS A 375 4.74 -21.79 -33.50
C LYS A 375 3.86 -20.60 -33.12
N ILE A 376 2.86 -20.81 -32.28
CA ILE A 376 1.90 -19.76 -31.89
C ILE A 376 2.57 -18.68 -31.06
N PHE A 377 3.45 -19.06 -30.13
CA PHE A 377 4.14 -18.15 -29.23
C PHE A 377 5.59 -17.85 -29.62
N ASP A 378 6.02 -18.35 -30.79
CA ASP A 378 7.37 -18.10 -31.33
C ASP A 378 8.48 -18.41 -30.31
N LEU A 379 8.41 -19.59 -29.69
CA LEU A 379 9.29 -20.00 -28.58
C LEU A 379 10.77 -20.21 -28.99
N ILE A 380 11.04 -20.24 -30.30
CA ILE A 380 12.38 -20.47 -30.85
C ILE A 380 13.16 -19.15 -30.97
N SER A 381 12.45 -18.02 -31.09
CA SER A 381 13.09 -16.72 -31.29
C SER A 381 13.88 -16.28 -30.06
N GLN A 382 15.10 -15.80 -30.31
CA GLN A 382 16.00 -15.25 -29.29
C GLN A 382 16.34 -13.79 -29.63
N PRO A 383 16.22 -12.83 -28.70
CA PRO A 383 15.67 -13.00 -27.34
C PRO A 383 14.16 -13.29 -27.35
N PRO A 384 13.59 -13.83 -26.26
CA PRO A 384 12.15 -14.03 -26.14
C PRO A 384 11.40 -12.71 -26.30
N LYS A 385 10.24 -12.75 -26.96
CA LYS A 385 9.38 -11.58 -27.22
C LYS A 385 8.50 -11.18 -26.03
N TYR A 386 8.87 -11.58 -24.83
CA TYR A 386 8.10 -11.40 -23.60
C TYR A 386 9.01 -11.01 -22.45
N ARG A 387 8.46 -10.31 -21.45
CA ARG A 387 9.23 -9.87 -20.27
C ARG A 387 9.66 -11.05 -19.41
N THR A 388 10.82 -10.96 -18.77
CA THR A 388 11.37 -11.97 -17.85
C THR A 388 11.66 -11.36 -16.47
N GLU A 389 11.56 -12.17 -15.41
CA GLU A 389 11.93 -11.74 -14.05
C GLU A 389 13.45 -11.55 -13.91
N ASP A 390 13.86 -10.48 -13.24
CA ASP A 390 15.28 -10.22 -12.96
C ASP A 390 15.87 -11.33 -12.07
N GLY A 391 17.07 -11.81 -12.43
CA GLY A 391 17.82 -12.79 -11.63
C GLY A 391 17.38 -14.25 -11.75
N ARG A 392 16.47 -14.60 -12.69
CA ARG A 392 16.17 -16.00 -13.02
C ARG A 392 17.07 -16.52 -14.15
N GLU A 393 17.69 -17.68 -13.93
CA GLU A 393 18.48 -18.37 -14.96
C GLU A 393 17.62 -18.86 -16.13
N LYS A 394 16.41 -19.35 -15.82
CA LYS A 394 15.38 -19.75 -16.80
C LYS A 394 14.02 -19.20 -16.39
N ASP A 395 13.41 -18.40 -17.25
CA ASP A 395 12.05 -17.86 -17.06
C ASP A 395 11.17 -18.14 -18.29
N VAL A 396 11.12 -19.43 -18.66
CA VAL A 396 10.40 -19.97 -19.82
C VAL A 396 8.90 -19.68 -19.76
N LEU A 397 8.25 -19.66 -20.92
CA LEU A 397 6.83 -19.33 -21.03
C LEU A 397 5.95 -20.50 -20.60
N PHE A 398 6.33 -21.72 -20.95
CA PHE A 398 5.63 -22.95 -20.63
C PHE A 398 6.52 -23.93 -19.87
N GLU A 399 5.92 -24.68 -18.96
CA GLU A 399 6.63 -25.66 -18.11
C GLU A 399 7.32 -26.77 -18.92
N PHE A 400 6.75 -27.18 -20.05
CA PHE A 400 7.33 -28.24 -20.89
C PHE A 400 8.63 -27.82 -21.58
N GLU A 401 8.98 -26.53 -21.59
CA GLU A 401 10.26 -26.06 -22.14
C GLU A 401 11.45 -26.43 -21.24
N ASP A 402 11.19 -26.78 -19.98
CA ASP A 402 12.21 -27.21 -19.01
C ASP A 402 12.43 -28.73 -18.97
N TRP A 403 11.63 -29.52 -19.69
CA TRP A 403 11.63 -30.99 -19.65
C TRP A 403 12.68 -31.66 -20.54
#